data_AF-A0A953YT00-F1
#
_entry.id   AF-A0A953YT00-F1
#
_cell.length_a   1.000
_cell.length_b   1.000
_cell.length_c   1.000
_cell.angle_alpha   90.00
_cell.angle_beta   90.00
_cell.angle_gamma   90.00
#
_symmetry.space_group_name_H-M   'P 1'
#
loop_
_entity.id
_entity.type
_entity.pdbx_description
1 polymer ?
#
loop_
_entity_poly.entity_id
_entity_poly.type
_entity_poly.pdbx_seq_one_letter_code
_entity_poly.pdbx_strand_id
1 'polypeptide(L)'
;GYPAAYAIARGPKRRQPLLLFLVMLPFWSNYLIRTYAWIVLLNREGLLNQGLRMLGYEGEPINMLYTDATVVVGLVYNYLPFVILAIYASLSRLSGDLWEVSSDLGATPFDTFRRVILPLSLPGIAAGAVFVFVLSIGNFVTPDLLGGGRVQMVGNLIYDQFLSARDWPFGSALSFLLIGIMMALLFAQALVVSRSQGEHHG
;
A
#
# COMPACT_ATOMS: atom_id res chain seq x y z
N GLY A 1 0.48 7.24 -1.13
CA GLY A 1 1.52 6.71 -2.02
C GLY A 1 1.84 7.68 -3.15
N TYR A 2 0.89 7.94 -4.04
CA TYR A 2 1.11 8.70 -5.27
C TYR A 2 1.76 10.09 -5.07
N PRO A 3 1.32 10.96 -4.15
CA PRO A 3 1.92 12.28 -3.99
C PRO A 3 3.41 12.22 -3.61
N ALA A 4 3.77 11.27 -2.74
CA ALA A 4 5.16 11.05 -2.35
C ALA A 4 6.00 10.53 -3.53
N ALA A 5 5.52 9.52 -4.25
CA ALA A 5 6.21 9.01 -5.45
C ALA A 5 6.40 10.10 -6.51
N TYR A 6 5.38 10.92 -6.73
CA TYR A 6 5.42 12.05 -7.66
C TYR A 6 6.41 13.14 -7.23
N ALA A 7 6.41 13.53 -5.96
CA ALA A 7 7.37 14.48 -5.42
C ALA A 7 8.82 13.98 -5.54
N ILE A 8 9.05 12.69 -5.28
CA ILE A 8 10.37 12.06 -5.43
C ILE A 8 10.79 12.04 -6.90
N ALA A 9 9.92 11.59 -7.80
CA ALA A 9 10.21 11.49 -9.24
C ALA A 9 10.52 12.86 -9.86
N ARG A 10 9.86 13.92 -9.39
CA ARG A 10 10.09 15.32 -9.83
C ARG A 10 11.35 15.95 -9.21
N GLY A 11 11.83 15.42 -8.08
CA GLY A 11 13.02 15.94 -7.40
C GLY A 11 14.31 15.71 -8.20
N PRO A 12 15.42 16.39 -7.85
CA PRO A 12 16.71 16.19 -8.52
C PRO A 12 17.16 14.72 -8.50
N LYS A 13 17.58 14.17 -9.65
CA LYS A 13 18.00 12.75 -9.79
C LYS A 13 18.99 12.30 -8.72
N ARG A 14 19.90 13.18 -8.28
CA ARG A 14 20.87 12.91 -7.20
C ARG A 14 20.24 12.68 -5.82
N ARG A 15 19.06 13.26 -5.55
CA ARG A 15 18.35 13.14 -4.26
C ARG A 15 17.33 12.00 -4.23
N GLN A 16 16.89 11.50 -5.39
CA GLN A 16 15.87 10.46 -5.47
C GLN A 16 16.25 9.18 -4.68
N PRO A 17 17.49 8.64 -4.77
CA PRO A 17 17.88 7.47 -3.99
C PRO A 17 17.80 7.72 -2.48
N LEU A 18 18.21 8.91 -2.02
CA LEU A 18 18.14 9.28 -0.61
C LEU A 18 16.68 9.39 -0.12
N LEU A 19 15.81 10.02 -0.90
CA LEU A 19 14.40 10.13 -0.55
C LEU A 19 13.70 8.77 -0.50
N LEU A 20 13.99 7.89 -1.46
CA LEU A 20 13.49 6.51 -1.44
C LEU A 20 14.03 5.72 -0.25
N PHE A 21 15.31 5.91 0.09
CA PHE A 21 15.89 5.32 1.29
C PHE A 21 15.15 5.79 2.55
N LEU A 22 14.88 7.09 2.70
CA LEU A 22 14.10 7.62 3.83
C LEU A 22 12.68 7.06 3.91
N VAL A 23 12.02 6.85 2.76
CA VAL A 23 10.71 6.19 2.72
C VAL A 23 10.79 4.73 3.19
N MET A 24 11.86 4.02 2.83
CA MET A 24 12.07 2.60 3.18
C MET A 24 12.59 2.40 4.60
N LEU A 25 13.31 3.38 5.14
CA LEU A 25 13.98 3.33 6.45
C LEU A 25 13.07 2.84 7.59
N PRO A 26 11.85 3.37 7.81
CA PRO A 26 11.01 2.89 8.90
C PRO A 26 10.57 1.42 8.71
N PHE A 27 10.59 0.92 7.48
CA PHE A 27 10.15 -0.43 7.12
C PHE A 27 11.26 -1.48 7.19
N TRP A 28 12.52 -1.07 7.41
CA TRP A 28 13.63 -1.98 7.67
C TRP A 28 13.54 -2.70 9.02
N SER A 29 12.71 -2.20 9.93
CA SER A 29 12.45 -2.85 11.21
C SER A 29 11.53 -4.07 11.06
N ASN A 30 11.53 -4.93 12.08
CA ASN A 30 10.68 -6.12 12.10
C ASN A 30 9.18 -5.75 12.01
N TYR A 31 8.46 -6.46 11.15
CA TYR A 31 7.03 -6.24 10.91
C TYR A 31 6.17 -6.42 12.18
N LEU A 32 6.43 -7.43 13.00
CA LEU A 32 5.69 -7.64 14.25
C LEU A 32 5.93 -6.51 15.24
N ILE A 33 7.18 -6.08 15.39
CA ILE A 33 7.54 -4.98 16.31
C ILE A 33 6.78 -3.69 15.91
N ARG A 34 6.70 -3.38 14.62
CA ARG A 34 5.92 -2.23 14.13
C ARG A 34 4.44 -2.36 14.42
N THR A 35 3.86 -3.53 14.21
CA THR A 35 2.44 -3.77 14.52
C THR A 35 2.16 -3.65 16.02
N TYR A 36 3.06 -4.14 16.88
CA TYR A 36 2.96 -3.92 18.34
C TYR A 36 3.11 -2.44 18.72
N ALA A 37 4.00 -1.70 18.06
CA ALA A 37 4.11 -0.26 18.29
C ALA A 37 2.80 0.47 17.98
N TRP A 38 2.09 0.07 16.91
CA TRP A 38 0.75 0.57 16.61
C TRP A 38 -0.27 0.23 17.70
N ILE A 39 -0.24 -0.99 18.26
CA ILE A 39 -1.10 -1.36 19.39
C ILE A 39 -0.86 -0.41 20.57
N VAL A 40 0.40 -0.16 20.94
CA VAL A 40 0.75 0.74 22.05
C VAL A 40 0.31 2.18 21.76
N LEU A 41 0.50 2.66 20.53
CA LEU A 41 0.12 4.01 20.10
C LEU A 41 -1.40 4.24 20.14
N LEU A 42 -2.17 3.27 19.65
CA LEU A 42 -3.62 3.35 19.42
C LEU A 42 -4.44 2.86 20.62
N ASN A 43 -3.79 2.30 21.64
CA ASN A 43 -4.45 1.90 22.87
C ASN A 43 -5.22 3.10 23.47
N ARG A 44 -6.25 2.79 24.27
CA ARG A 44 -7.07 3.79 24.97
C ARG A 44 -6.23 4.73 25.83
N GLU A 45 -5.18 4.21 26.45
CA GLU A 45 -4.21 4.99 27.24
C GLU A 45 -2.94 5.36 26.44
N GLY A 46 -2.92 5.08 25.13
CA GLY A 46 -1.78 5.29 24.24
C GLY A 46 -1.49 6.76 23.93
N LEU A 47 -0.36 6.97 23.25
CA LEU A 47 0.16 8.32 22.97
C LEU A 47 -0.80 9.18 22.13
N LEU A 48 -1.62 8.58 21.26
CA LEU A 48 -2.59 9.33 20.46
C LEU A 48 -3.69 9.94 21.32
N ASN A 49 -4.28 9.16 22.24
CA ASN A 49 -5.27 9.68 23.18
C ASN A 49 -4.65 10.65 24.20
N GLN A 50 -3.39 10.45 24.60
CA GLN A 50 -2.66 11.43 25.41
C GLN A 50 -2.44 12.75 24.67
N GLY A 51 -2.03 12.70 23.39
CA GLY A 51 -1.87 13.88 22.55
C GLY A 51 -3.19 14.63 22.34
N LEU A 52 -4.30 13.92 22.12
CA LEU A 52 -5.63 14.53 22.05
C LEU A 52 -5.99 15.28 23.34
N ARG A 53 -5.72 14.67 24.50
CA ARG A 53 -5.92 15.34 25.79
C ARG A 53 -5.07 16.60 25.94
N MET A 54 -3.81 16.58 25.51
CA MET A 54 -2.94 17.76 25.50
C MET A 54 -3.47 18.88 24.58
N LEU A 55 -4.18 18.53 23.52
CA LEU A 55 -4.82 19.48 22.59
C LEU A 55 -6.17 20.00 23.10
N GLY A 56 -6.58 19.67 24.33
CA GLY A 56 -7.83 20.13 24.95
C GLY A 56 -9.03 19.23 24.73
N TYR A 57 -8.83 17.98 24.28
CA TYR A 57 -9.91 16.99 24.24
C TYR A 57 -10.18 16.44 25.65
N GLU A 58 -11.31 16.83 26.24
CA GLU A 58 -11.73 16.40 27.59
C GLU A 58 -12.74 15.24 27.57
N GLY A 59 -13.07 14.72 26.39
CA GLY A 59 -13.99 13.59 26.25
C GLY A 59 -13.39 12.25 26.69
N GLU A 60 -14.24 11.21 26.66
CA GLU A 60 -13.81 9.82 26.85
C GLU A 60 -12.76 9.43 25.80
N PRO A 61 -11.69 8.70 26.18
CA PRO A 61 -10.66 8.32 25.23
C PRO A 61 -11.24 7.53 24.05
N ILE A 62 -10.87 7.92 22.84
CA ILE A 62 -11.40 7.33 21.62
C ILE A 62 -10.87 5.91 21.48
N ASN A 63 -11.77 4.94 21.31
CA ASN A 63 -11.39 3.57 21.02
C ASN A 63 -10.95 3.43 19.55
N MET A 64 -9.65 3.49 19.31
CA MET A 64 -9.06 3.40 17.97
C MET A 64 -8.47 2.02 17.65
N LEU A 65 -8.52 1.07 18.59
CA LEU A 65 -7.90 -0.24 18.46
C LEU A 65 -8.98 -1.32 18.30
N TYR A 66 -8.65 -2.42 17.63
CA TYR A 66 -9.54 -3.56 17.42
C TYR A 66 -10.79 -3.20 16.59
N THR A 67 -10.58 -2.40 15.55
CA THR A 67 -11.61 -2.00 14.59
C THR A 67 -11.14 -2.27 13.16
N ASP A 68 -12.07 -2.39 12.23
CA ASP A 68 -11.78 -2.55 10.80
C ASP A 68 -10.91 -1.38 10.29
N ALA A 69 -11.20 -0.17 10.74
CA ALA A 69 -10.45 1.03 10.37
C ALA A 69 -8.97 0.93 10.76
N THR A 70 -8.69 0.40 11.96
CA THR A 70 -7.33 0.19 12.45
C THR A 70 -6.57 -0.82 11.61
N VAL A 71 -7.24 -1.91 11.22
CA VAL A 71 -6.67 -2.94 10.36
C VAL A 71 -6.32 -2.34 8.99
N VAL A 72 -7.23 -1.55 8.40
CA VAL A 72 -6.97 -0.85 7.13
C VAL A 72 -5.77 0.11 7.26
N VAL A 73 -5.70 0.91 8.32
CA VAL A 73 -4.57 1.81 8.56
C VAL A 73 -3.25 1.03 8.69
N GLY A 74 -3.25 -0.08 9.41
CA GLY A 74 -2.09 -0.96 9.55
C GLY A 74 -1.62 -1.53 8.21
N LEU A 75 -2.55 -2.05 7.39
CA LEU A 75 -2.24 -2.56 6.05
C LEU A 75 -1.70 -1.45 5.14
N VAL A 76 -2.36 -0.28 5.13
CA VAL A 76 -1.91 0.88 4.35
C VAL A 76 -0.50 1.29 4.77
N TYR A 77 -0.22 1.41 6.06
CA TYR A 77 1.10 1.73 6.57
C TYR A 77 2.11 0.68 6.09
N ASN A 78 1.86 -0.60 6.36
CA ASN A 78 2.78 -1.70 6.08
C ASN A 78 3.17 -1.82 4.60
N TYR A 79 2.25 -1.48 3.69
CA TYR A 79 2.48 -1.63 2.26
C TYR A 79 2.73 -0.31 1.50
N LEU A 80 2.63 0.83 2.18
CA LEU A 80 2.91 2.15 1.63
C LEU A 80 4.24 2.25 0.86
N PRO A 81 5.39 1.75 1.36
CA PRO A 81 6.67 1.93 0.66
C PRO A 81 6.71 1.21 -0.69
N PHE A 82 6.06 0.05 -0.79
CA PHE A 82 6.01 -0.73 -2.03
C PHE A 82 5.16 -0.03 -3.09
N VAL A 83 4.04 0.58 -2.70
CA VAL A 83 3.22 1.41 -3.61
C VAL A 83 4.02 2.62 -4.11
N ILE A 84 4.75 3.27 -3.21
CA ILE A 84 5.60 4.41 -3.59
C ILE A 84 6.64 3.97 -4.62
N LEU A 85 7.30 2.83 -4.40
CA LEU A 85 8.30 2.30 -5.33
C LEU A 85 7.71 1.94 -6.70
N ALA A 86 6.55 1.25 -6.71
CA ALA A 86 5.87 0.87 -7.95
C ALA A 86 5.47 2.09 -8.80
N ILE A 87 4.88 3.10 -8.16
CA ILE A 87 4.49 4.34 -8.84
C ILE A 87 5.72 5.14 -9.27
N TYR A 88 6.74 5.24 -8.40
CA TYR A 88 8.00 5.92 -8.72
C TYR A 88 8.66 5.30 -9.96
N ALA A 89 8.71 3.97 -10.07
CA ALA A 89 9.33 3.29 -11.20
C ALA A 89 8.63 3.59 -12.55
N SER A 90 7.32 3.86 -12.52
CA SER A 90 6.57 4.33 -13.69
C SER A 90 6.85 5.81 -13.98
N LEU A 91 6.77 6.67 -12.95
CA LEU A 91 7.00 8.11 -13.10
C LEU A 91 8.44 8.46 -13.49
N SER A 92 9.44 7.70 -13.03
CA SER A 92 10.85 7.98 -13.27
C SER A 92 11.26 7.78 -14.74
N ARG A 93 10.43 7.08 -15.52
CA ARG A 93 10.61 6.83 -16.96
C ARG A 93 10.04 7.95 -17.83
N LEU A 94 9.17 8.79 -17.29
CA LEU A 94 8.64 9.95 -17.99
C LEU A 94 9.77 10.95 -18.26
N SER A 95 9.81 11.52 -19.47
CA SER A 95 10.79 12.56 -19.81
C SER A 95 10.58 13.80 -18.93
N GLY A 96 11.68 14.41 -18.49
CA GLY A 96 11.64 15.62 -17.66
C GLY A 96 10.94 16.79 -18.36
N ASP A 97 10.97 16.78 -19.69
CA ASP A 97 10.59 17.88 -20.55
C ASP A 97 9.08 17.92 -20.82
N LEU A 98 8.29 16.94 -20.36
CA LEU A 98 6.82 16.91 -20.55
C LEU A 98 6.14 18.19 -20.05
N TRP A 99 6.71 18.83 -19.04
CA TRP A 99 6.23 20.10 -18.51
C TRP A 99 6.52 21.28 -19.43
N GLU A 100 7.71 21.34 -20.01
CA GLU A 100 8.11 22.38 -20.95
C GLU A 100 7.28 22.25 -22.24
N VAL A 101 7.19 21.03 -22.80
CA VAL A 101 6.43 20.75 -24.02
C VAL A 101 4.94 21.06 -23.86
N SER A 102 4.33 20.71 -22.73
CA SER A 102 2.92 21.02 -22.49
C SER A 102 2.67 22.50 -22.21
N SER A 103 3.60 23.17 -21.54
CA SER A 103 3.55 24.62 -21.30
C SER A 103 3.68 25.41 -22.60
N ASP A 104 4.51 24.96 -23.54
CA ASP A 104 4.65 25.56 -24.87
C ASP A 104 3.35 25.46 -25.69
N LEU A 105 2.51 24.45 -25.41
CA LEU A 105 1.16 24.29 -25.97
C LEU A 105 0.08 25.07 -25.19
N GLY A 106 0.46 25.89 -24.21
CA GLY A 106 -0.44 26.71 -23.40
C GLY A 106 -1.15 25.97 -22.26
N ALA A 107 -0.73 24.75 -21.92
CA ALA A 107 -1.33 23.99 -20.83
C ALA A 107 -0.89 24.52 -19.46
N THR A 108 -1.82 24.60 -18.51
CA THR A 108 -1.49 24.92 -17.12
C THR A 108 -0.83 23.71 -16.44
N PRO A 109 -0.12 23.91 -15.31
CA PRO A 109 0.51 22.78 -14.65
C PRO A 109 -0.47 21.69 -14.18
N PHE A 110 -1.69 22.10 -13.84
CA PHE A 110 -2.74 21.15 -13.46
C PHE A 110 -3.25 20.35 -14.67
N ASP A 111 -3.33 20.97 -15.85
CA ASP A 111 -3.70 20.29 -17.08
C ASP A 111 -2.65 19.25 -17.48
N THR A 112 -1.36 19.60 -17.46
CA THR A 112 -0.27 18.66 -17.73
C THR A 112 -0.32 17.47 -16.79
N PHE A 113 -0.52 17.73 -15.49
CA PHE A 113 -0.66 16.65 -14.51
C PHE A 113 -1.83 15.71 -14.85
N ARG A 114 -3.03 16.26 -15.03
CA ARG A 114 -4.25 15.47 -15.17
C ARG A 114 -4.37 14.78 -16.53
N ARG A 115 -3.93 15.42 -17.61
CA ARG A 115 -4.12 14.94 -18.99
C ARG A 115 -2.94 14.15 -19.53
N VAL A 116 -1.73 14.34 -18.98
CA VAL A 116 -0.52 13.70 -19.49
C VAL A 116 0.07 12.76 -18.43
N ILE A 117 0.44 13.29 -17.27
CA ILE A 117 1.22 12.53 -16.29
C ILE A 117 0.38 11.45 -15.61
N LEU A 118 -0.82 11.81 -15.16
CA LEU A 118 -1.70 10.86 -14.46
C LEU A 118 -2.04 9.66 -15.36
N PRO A 119 -2.51 9.83 -16.62
CA PRO A 119 -2.75 8.71 -17.53
C PRO A 119 -1.51 7.84 -17.79
N LEU A 120 -0.35 8.47 -18.05
CA LEU A 120 0.89 7.74 -18.29
C LEU A 120 1.39 6.98 -17.04
N SER A 121 1.02 7.43 -15.85
CA SER A 121 1.34 6.77 -14.58
C SER A 121 0.34 5.68 -14.14
N LEU A 122 -0.83 5.58 -14.80
CA LEU A 122 -1.86 4.60 -14.46
C LEU A 122 -1.37 3.15 -14.46
N PRO A 123 -0.54 2.68 -15.41
CA PRO A 123 -0.01 1.31 -15.36
C PRO A 123 0.81 1.04 -14.08
N GLY A 124 1.57 2.04 -13.61
CA GLY A 124 2.32 1.96 -12.36
C GLY A 124 1.42 1.95 -11.12
N ILE A 125 0.35 2.76 -11.12
CA ILE A 125 -0.66 2.75 -10.05
C ILE A 125 -1.36 1.40 -10.00
N ALA A 126 -1.80 0.87 -11.14
CA ALA A 126 -2.46 -0.42 -11.24
C ALA A 126 -1.55 -1.55 -10.76
N ALA A 127 -0.28 -1.55 -11.16
CA ALA A 127 0.70 -2.52 -10.70
C ALA A 127 0.90 -2.46 -9.18
N GLY A 128 1.05 -1.26 -8.62
CA GLY A 128 1.16 -1.08 -7.17
C GLY A 128 -0.09 -1.52 -6.41
N ALA A 129 -1.28 -1.24 -6.94
CA ALA A 129 -2.56 -1.63 -6.35
C ALA A 129 -2.73 -3.16 -6.31
N VAL A 130 -2.46 -3.85 -7.43
CA VAL A 130 -2.50 -5.31 -7.49
C VAL A 130 -1.49 -5.92 -6.53
N PHE A 131 -0.26 -5.40 -6.51
CA PHE A 131 0.79 -5.89 -5.61
C PHE A 131 0.38 -5.80 -4.14
N VAL A 132 -0.17 -4.65 -3.71
CA VAL A 132 -0.65 -4.48 -2.33
C VAL A 132 -1.89 -5.31 -2.03
N PHE A 133 -2.80 -5.46 -2.98
CA PHE A 133 -3.96 -6.34 -2.83
C PHE A 133 -3.51 -7.78 -2.54
N VAL A 134 -2.60 -8.30 -3.36
CA VAL A 134 -2.02 -9.64 -3.23
C VAL A 134 -1.32 -9.82 -1.88
N LEU A 135 -0.58 -8.81 -1.40
CA LEU A 135 0.05 -8.87 -0.08
C LEU A 135 -0.96 -8.77 1.08
N SER A 136 -2.01 -7.97 0.91
CA SER A 136 -2.98 -7.71 1.98
C SER A 136 -3.96 -8.86 2.20
N ILE A 137 -4.40 -9.53 1.13
CA ILE A 137 -5.44 -10.57 1.22
C ILE A 137 -4.99 -11.80 2.05
N GLY A 138 -3.70 -12.12 1.98
CA GLY A 138 -3.09 -13.21 2.76
C GLY A 138 -2.59 -12.78 4.14
N ASN A 139 -2.73 -11.50 4.51
CA ASN A 139 -2.21 -11.01 5.78
C ASN A 139 -3.13 -11.41 6.92
N PHE A 140 -2.72 -12.40 7.72
CA PHE A 140 -3.44 -12.83 8.91
C PHE A 140 -2.97 -12.08 10.18
N VAL A 141 -1.74 -11.55 10.18
CA VAL A 141 -1.13 -10.99 11.40
C VAL A 141 -1.65 -9.59 11.73
N THR A 142 -1.77 -8.70 10.73
CA THR A 142 -2.31 -7.35 10.96
C THR A 142 -3.75 -7.41 11.49
N PRO A 143 -4.70 -8.13 10.86
CA PRO A 143 -6.06 -8.26 11.39
C PRO A 143 -6.12 -8.95 12.75
N ASP A 144 -5.29 -9.96 13.01
CA ASP A 144 -5.26 -10.62 14.31
C ASP A 144 -4.83 -9.65 15.44
N LEU A 145 -3.72 -8.93 15.24
CA LEU A 145 -3.16 -8.03 16.24
C LEU A 145 -3.92 -6.69 16.36
N LEU A 146 -4.25 -6.04 15.24
CA LEU A 146 -4.90 -4.73 15.24
C LEU A 146 -6.43 -4.79 15.26
N GLY A 147 -7.01 -5.91 14.81
CA GLY A 147 -8.45 -6.20 14.87
C GLY A 147 -8.84 -6.97 16.12
N GLY A 148 -7.87 -7.51 16.87
CA GLY A 148 -8.08 -8.19 18.14
C GLY A 148 -8.85 -9.49 17.97
N GLY A 149 -8.55 -10.24 16.90
CA GLY A 149 -9.25 -11.47 16.52
C GLY A 149 -10.71 -11.30 16.07
N ARG A 150 -11.27 -10.08 16.12
CA ARG A 150 -12.66 -9.80 15.73
C ARG A 150 -12.83 -9.49 14.24
N VAL A 151 -11.75 -9.03 13.61
CA VAL A 151 -11.70 -8.74 12.18
C VAL A 151 -11.08 -9.93 11.49
N GLN A 152 -11.89 -10.71 10.78
CA GLN A 152 -11.43 -11.93 10.12
C GLN A 152 -11.19 -11.66 8.63
N MET A 153 -9.96 -11.90 8.17
CA MET A 153 -9.60 -11.92 6.75
C MET A 153 -9.44 -13.35 6.24
N VAL A 154 -9.33 -13.52 4.92
CA VAL A 154 -9.14 -14.85 4.29
C VAL A 154 -7.91 -15.56 4.85
N GLY A 155 -6.82 -14.82 5.09
CA GLY A 155 -5.62 -15.37 5.75
C GLY A 155 -5.91 -15.93 7.15
N ASN A 156 -6.72 -15.23 7.96
CA ASN A 156 -7.12 -15.72 9.28
C ASN A 156 -7.97 -16.98 9.18
N LEU A 157 -8.96 -16.99 8.28
CA LEU A 157 -9.78 -18.18 8.03
C LEU A 157 -8.91 -19.40 7.70
N ILE A 158 -7.95 -19.26 6.79
CA ILE A 158 -7.04 -20.36 6.45
C ILE A 158 -6.23 -20.80 7.67
N TYR A 159 -5.64 -19.85 8.40
CA TYR A 159 -4.85 -20.11 9.61
C TYR A 159 -5.64 -20.89 10.67
N ASP A 160 -6.87 -20.44 10.94
CA ASP A 160 -7.77 -21.06 11.90
C ASP A 160 -8.12 -22.50 11.51
N GLN A 161 -8.33 -22.77 10.21
CA GLN A 161 -8.66 -24.12 9.76
C GLN A 161 -7.50 -25.10 9.96
N PHE A 162 -6.25 -24.66 9.80
CA PHE A 162 -5.09 -25.52 10.07
C PHE A 162 -4.81 -25.73 11.56
N LEU A 163 -4.82 -24.66 12.37
CA LEU A 163 -4.30 -24.72 13.73
C LEU A 163 -5.40 -24.85 14.80
N SER A 164 -6.51 -24.15 14.64
CA SER A 164 -7.60 -24.14 15.62
C SER A 164 -8.56 -25.30 15.36
N ALA A 165 -9.11 -25.41 14.14
CA ALA A 165 -10.05 -26.46 13.77
C ALA A 165 -9.36 -27.80 13.44
N ARG A 166 -8.06 -27.77 13.09
CA ARG A 166 -7.29 -28.93 12.63
C ARG A 166 -7.97 -29.66 11.45
N ASP A 167 -8.65 -28.90 10.60
CA ASP A 167 -9.21 -29.36 9.33
C ASP A 167 -8.24 -29.04 8.19
N TRP A 168 -7.18 -29.86 8.13
CA TRP A 168 -6.11 -29.72 7.14
C TRP A 168 -6.64 -29.85 5.70
N PRO A 169 -7.58 -30.77 5.38
CA PRO A 169 -8.17 -30.84 4.05
C PRO A 169 -8.88 -29.54 3.64
N PHE A 170 -9.73 -28.99 4.50
CA PHE A 170 -10.46 -27.76 4.15
C PHE A 170 -9.55 -26.53 4.11
N GLY A 171 -8.61 -26.41 5.06
CA GLY A 171 -7.59 -25.35 5.04
C GLY A 171 -6.73 -25.39 3.76
N SER A 172 -6.39 -26.59 3.28
CA SER A 172 -5.66 -26.77 2.02
C SER A 172 -6.50 -26.33 0.82
N ALA A 173 -7.78 -26.68 0.77
CA ALA A 173 -8.68 -26.26 -0.30
C ALA A 173 -8.81 -24.73 -0.40
N LEU A 174 -8.99 -24.06 0.74
CA LEU A 174 -9.02 -22.59 0.80
C LEU A 174 -7.68 -21.97 0.35
N SER A 175 -6.55 -22.57 0.74
CA SER A 175 -5.23 -22.10 0.33
C SER A 175 -5.03 -22.20 -1.18
N PHE A 176 -5.40 -23.32 -1.80
CA PHE A 176 -5.33 -23.49 -3.26
C PHE A 176 -6.24 -22.50 -3.99
N LEU A 177 -7.45 -22.24 -3.48
CA LEU A 177 -8.35 -21.25 -4.04
C LEU A 177 -7.76 -19.84 -3.99
N LEU A 178 -7.19 -19.44 -2.85
CA LEU A 178 -6.55 -18.14 -2.68
C LEU A 178 -5.34 -17.98 -3.62
N ILE A 179 -4.48 -18.99 -3.70
CA ILE A 179 -3.34 -19.01 -4.62
C ILE A 179 -3.82 -18.89 -6.07
N GLY A 180 -4.88 -19.62 -6.44
CA GLY A 180 -5.46 -19.55 -7.79
C GLY A 180 -5.95 -18.15 -8.14
N ILE A 181 -6.64 -17.47 -7.22
CA ILE A 181 -7.09 -16.08 -7.41
C ILE A 181 -5.88 -15.15 -7.55
N MET A 182 -4.86 -15.29 -6.70
CA MET A 182 -3.64 -14.47 -6.76
C MET A 182 -2.90 -14.66 -8.09
N MET A 183 -2.75 -15.90 -8.55
CA MET A 183 -2.13 -16.22 -9.84
C MET A 183 -2.90 -15.62 -11.01
N ALA A 184 -4.23 -15.71 -11.00
CA ALA A 184 -5.08 -15.12 -12.03
C ALA A 184 -4.92 -13.58 -12.10
N LEU A 185 -4.86 -12.90 -10.95
CA LEU A 185 -4.66 -11.45 -10.88
C LEU A 185 -3.27 -11.03 -11.38
N LEU A 186 -2.22 -11.73 -10.96
CA LEU A 186 -0.86 -11.46 -11.43
C LEU A 186 -0.71 -11.72 -12.93
N PHE A 187 -1.34 -12.78 -13.44
CA PHE A 187 -1.35 -13.08 -14.87
C PHE A 187 -2.10 -12.01 -15.68
N ALA A 188 -3.28 -11.58 -15.21
CA ALA A 188 -4.03 -10.50 -15.82
C ALA A 188 -3.21 -9.19 -15.85
N GLN A 189 -2.53 -8.86 -14.76
CA GLN A 189 -1.63 -7.71 -14.70
C GLN A 189 -0.49 -7.83 -15.73
N ALA A 190 0.16 -9.00 -15.81
CA ALA A 190 1.24 -9.24 -16.76
C ALA A 190 0.79 -9.06 -18.22
N LEU A 191 -0.43 -9.53 -18.56
CA LEU A 191 -1.02 -9.35 -19.89
C LEU A 191 -1.33 -7.88 -20.22
N VAL A 192 -1.81 -7.10 -19.24
CA VAL A 192 -2.06 -5.67 -19.45
C VAL A 192 -0.76 -4.91 -19.69
N VAL A 193 0.29 -5.24 -18.92
CA VAL A 193 1.61 -4.61 -19.07
C VAL A 193 2.24 -4.98 -20.42
N SER A 194 2.16 -6.24 -20.86
CA SER A 194 2.76 -6.66 -22.14
C SER A 194 2.11 -5.98 -23.34
N ARG A 195 0.78 -5.78 -23.32
CA ARG A 195 0.05 -5.04 -24.36
C ARG A 195 0.53 -3.59 -24.50
N SER A 196 0.78 -2.91 -23.38
CA SER A 196 1.28 -1.52 -23.39
C SER A 196 2.70 -1.35 -23.96
N GLN A 197 3.52 -2.41 -23.99
CA GLN A 197 4.87 -2.36 -24.56
C GLN A 197 4.89 -2.70 -26.06
N GLY A 198 3.90 -3.45 -26.55
CA GLY A 198 3.75 -3.80 -27.96
C GLY A 198 3.31 -2.63 -28.85
N GLU A 199 2.55 -1.67 -28.32
CA GLU A 199 2.06 -0.51 -29.08
C GLU A 199 3.13 0.57 -29.37
N HIS A 200 4.28 0.52 -28.71
CA HIS A 200 5.37 1.49 -28.94
C HIS A 200 6.42 1.05 -29.97
N HIS A 201 6.27 -0.12 -30.59
CA HIS A 201 7.23 -0.69 -31.56
C HIS A 201 6.65 -0.94 -32.97
N GLY A 202 5.46 -0.40 -33.28
CA GLY A 202 4.85 -0.48 -34.62
C GLY A 202 4.59 0.89 -35.19
#